data_AF-A0A2G5HQU5-F1
#
_entry.id   AF-A0A2G5HQU5-F1
#
_cell.length_a   1.000
_cell.length_b   1.000
_cell.length_c   1.000
_cell.angle_alpha   90.00
_cell.angle_beta   90.00
_cell.angle_gamma   90.00
#
_symmetry.space_group_name_H-M   'P 1'
#
loop_
_entity.id
_entity.type
_entity.pdbx_description
1 polymer ?
#
loop_
_entity_poly.entity_id
_entity_poly.type
_entity_poly.pdbx_seq_one_letter_code
_entity_poly.pdbx_strand_id
1 'polypeptide(L)'
;MAPPRPALAQSESKARFFERLGLDERNEFHRRVYAMMKEEAVEGRRRMTESQDVLVPSLRGNTNVEPPYSNAQISETVTHREILRIYRLARPETRVVYDLGRDTDRVEEENWVIRWMLWHVFRYRDSRNRNRRHISPSPERPPQPNPSIAAVTSGHRGGSSSQHPASASAAHRQSYYWDPVRNQWCFR
;
A
#
# COMPACT_ATOMS: atom_id res chain seq x y z
N MET A 1 16.87 1.08 22.10
CA MET A 1 15.99 1.51 20.99
C MET A 1 16.67 2.63 20.24
N ALA A 2 16.46 2.75 18.92
CA ALA A 2 16.93 3.93 18.18
C ALA A 2 16.07 5.15 18.57
N PRO A 3 16.63 6.39 18.50
CA PRO A 3 15.86 7.59 18.83
C PRO A 3 14.70 7.78 17.85
N PRO A 4 13.51 8.20 18.33
CA PRO A 4 12.37 8.49 17.47
C PRO A 4 12.74 9.65 16.52
N ARG A 5 12.40 9.48 15.25
CA ARG A 5 12.72 10.46 14.20
C ARG A 5 11.57 11.47 14.10
N PRO A 6 11.85 12.77 13.88
CA PRO A 6 10.80 13.78 13.79
C PRO A 6 9.87 13.47 12.61
N ALA A 7 8.57 13.78 12.79
CA ALA A 7 7.54 13.49 11.81
C ALA A 7 7.86 14.10 10.43
N LEU A 8 7.49 13.36 9.38
CA LEU A 8 7.56 13.83 8.00
C LEU A 8 6.17 14.31 7.58
N ALA A 9 6.09 15.46 6.90
CA ALA A 9 4.82 15.94 6.35
C ALA A 9 4.27 14.95 5.31
N GLN A 10 2.95 14.75 5.28
CA GLN A 10 2.30 13.77 4.41
C GLN A 10 2.53 14.07 2.91
N SER A 11 2.68 15.35 2.55
CA SER A 11 2.98 15.83 1.20
C SER A 11 4.40 15.49 0.71
N GLU A 12 5.29 15.02 1.57
CA GLU A 12 6.67 14.70 1.20
C GLU A 12 6.79 13.50 0.27
N SER A 13 7.88 13.49 -0.50
CA SER A 13 8.15 12.43 -1.47
C SER A 13 8.57 11.10 -0.82
N LYS A 14 8.37 10.00 -1.53
CA LYS A 14 8.93 8.68 -1.15
C LYS A 14 10.45 8.74 -0.92
N ALA A 15 11.19 9.52 -1.71
CA ALA A 15 12.63 9.68 -1.53
C ALA A 15 12.96 10.31 -0.16
N ARG A 16 12.23 11.38 0.22
CA ARG A 16 12.34 12.02 1.54
C ARG A 16 11.91 11.10 2.69
N PHE A 17 10.93 10.23 2.47
CA PHE A 17 10.53 9.19 3.42
C PHE A 17 11.64 8.13 3.62
N PHE A 18 12.27 7.67 2.54
CA PHE A 18 13.40 6.74 2.61
C PHE A 18 14.60 7.37 3.33
N GLU A 19 15.01 8.57 2.91
CA GLU A 19 16.07 9.38 3.55
C GLU A 19 15.78 9.58 5.05
N ARG A 20 14.57 10.01 5.41
CA ARG A 20 14.15 10.21 6.81
C ARG A 20 14.21 8.94 7.63
N LEU A 21 14.09 7.75 7.04
CA LEU A 21 14.16 6.46 7.74
C LEU A 21 15.52 5.75 7.64
N GLY A 22 16.49 6.30 6.88
CA GLY A 22 17.75 5.62 6.60
C GLY A 22 17.59 4.42 5.66
N LEU A 23 16.50 4.36 4.90
CA LEU A 23 16.25 3.36 3.87
C LEU A 23 16.87 3.82 2.54
N ASP A 24 17.30 2.86 1.74
CA ASP A 24 17.88 3.07 0.41
C ASP A 24 16.99 2.42 -0.65
N GLU A 25 16.57 3.17 -1.66
CA GLU A 25 15.73 2.67 -2.75
C GLU A 25 16.48 1.73 -3.69
N ARG A 26 17.81 1.77 -3.71
CA ARG A 26 18.65 0.83 -4.48
C ARG A 26 18.81 -0.52 -3.78
N ASN A 27 18.65 -0.57 -2.47
CA ASN A 27 18.77 -1.78 -1.67
C ASN A 27 17.49 -2.65 -1.76
N GLU A 28 17.63 -3.88 -2.23
CA GLU A 28 16.52 -4.81 -2.42
C GLU A 28 15.74 -5.11 -1.13
N PHE A 29 16.44 -5.24 0.00
CA PHE A 29 15.82 -5.50 1.29
C PHE A 29 14.97 -4.30 1.74
N HIS A 30 15.49 -3.07 1.61
CA HIS A 30 14.74 -1.85 1.93
C HIS A 30 13.50 -1.67 1.02
N ARG A 31 13.62 -1.98 -0.28
CA ARG A 31 12.46 -2.05 -1.19
C ARG A 31 11.41 -3.06 -0.73
N ARG A 32 11.84 -4.25 -0.27
CA ARG A 32 10.95 -5.30 0.24
C ARG A 32 10.28 -4.90 1.55
N VAL A 33 11.00 -4.30 2.50
CA VAL A 33 10.42 -3.78 3.75
C VAL A 33 9.36 -2.71 3.45
N TYR A 34 9.65 -1.76 2.56
CA TYR A 34 8.66 -0.78 2.11
C TYR A 34 7.43 -1.41 1.44
N ALA A 35 7.60 -2.49 0.66
CA ALA A 35 6.48 -3.23 0.10
C ALA A 35 5.59 -3.86 1.18
N MET A 36 6.19 -4.49 2.20
CA MET A 36 5.45 -5.07 3.33
C MET A 36 4.73 -3.99 4.16
N MET A 37 5.38 -2.85 4.45
CA MET A 37 4.73 -1.71 5.12
C MET A 37 3.53 -1.17 4.32
N LYS A 38 3.58 -1.28 2.98
CA LYS A 38 2.50 -0.86 2.09
C LYS A 38 1.36 -1.87 2.06
N GLU A 39 1.66 -3.16 2.13
CA GLU A 39 0.66 -4.22 2.29
C GLU A 39 -0.13 -4.05 3.59
N GLU A 40 0.57 -3.88 4.71
CA GLU A 40 -0.03 -3.64 6.05
C GLU A 40 -0.93 -2.38 6.05
N ALA A 41 -0.51 -1.29 5.39
CA ALA A 41 -1.32 -0.09 5.23
C ALA A 41 -2.51 -0.26 4.25
N VAL A 42 -2.39 -1.12 3.23
CA VAL A 42 -3.51 -1.48 2.32
C VAL A 42 -4.58 -2.29 3.06
N GLU A 43 -4.18 -3.21 3.93
CA GLU A 43 -5.11 -3.93 4.80
C GLU A 43 -5.75 -3.01 5.84
N GLY A 44 -4.99 -2.10 6.45
CA GLY A 44 -5.54 -1.11 7.38
C GLY A 44 -6.58 -0.23 6.70
N ARG A 45 -6.27 0.31 5.52
CA ARG A 45 -7.25 1.01 4.67
C ARG A 45 -8.46 0.12 4.38
N ARG A 46 -8.28 -1.15 4.04
CA ARG A 46 -9.40 -2.07 3.74
C ARG A 46 -10.37 -2.10 4.93
N ARG A 47 -9.88 -2.41 6.13
CA ARG A 47 -10.66 -2.42 7.39
C ARG A 47 -11.34 -1.07 7.64
N MET A 48 -10.63 0.04 7.44
CA MET A 48 -11.18 1.40 7.54
C MET A 48 -12.24 1.74 6.47
N THR A 49 -12.44 0.93 5.43
CA THR A 49 -13.44 1.16 4.38
C THR A 49 -14.55 0.11 4.35
N GLU A 50 -14.55 -0.86 5.28
CA GLU A 50 -15.54 -1.94 5.38
C GLU A 50 -16.74 -1.59 6.30
N SER A 51 -16.78 -0.40 6.89
CA SER A 51 -17.88 0.07 7.76
C SER A 51 -18.23 1.53 7.48
N GLN A 52 -19.44 1.98 7.84
CA GLN A 52 -19.84 3.39 7.71
C GLN A 52 -19.48 4.25 8.94
N ASP A 53 -19.28 3.64 10.11
CA ASP A 53 -18.93 4.34 11.37
C ASP A 53 -17.60 5.11 11.32
N VAL A 54 -16.77 4.80 10.31
CA VAL A 54 -15.49 5.45 10.03
C VAL A 54 -15.62 6.89 9.56
N LEU A 55 -16.80 7.29 9.08
CA LEU A 55 -17.08 8.64 8.60
C LEU A 55 -17.02 9.65 9.75
N VAL A 56 -16.53 10.85 9.42
CA VAL A 56 -16.67 12.05 10.26
C VAL A 56 -18.15 12.24 10.64
N PRO A 57 -18.47 12.70 11.87
CA PRO A 57 -19.86 12.78 12.34
C PRO A 57 -20.81 13.49 11.36
N SER A 58 -20.35 14.56 10.70
CA SER A 58 -21.10 15.35 9.71
C SER A 58 -21.51 14.59 8.43
N LEU A 59 -20.96 13.40 8.18
CA LEU A 59 -21.29 12.56 7.02
C LEU A 59 -21.97 11.24 7.41
N ARG A 60 -22.12 10.94 8.71
CA ARG A 60 -22.86 9.75 9.16
C ARG A 60 -24.34 9.89 8.84
N GLY A 61 -24.95 8.84 8.29
CA GLY A 61 -26.35 8.84 7.87
C GLY A 61 -26.64 9.55 6.54
N ASN A 62 -25.64 10.12 5.86
CA ASN A 62 -25.85 10.73 4.54
C ASN A 62 -25.67 9.70 3.42
N THR A 63 -26.78 9.12 2.96
CA THR A 63 -26.82 8.03 1.96
C THR A 63 -26.24 8.40 0.60
N ASN A 64 -26.03 9.69 0.30
CA ASN A 64 -25.37 10.15 -0.93
C ASN A 64 -23.84 9.95 -0.92
N VAL A 65 -23.23 9.61 0.22
CA VAL A 65 -21.78 9.35 0.30
C VAL A 65 -21.50 7.86 0.08
N GLU A 66 -21.43 7.45 -1.18
CA GLU A 66 -21.01 6.09 -1.54
C GLU A 66 -19.49 5.89 -1.38
N PRO A 67 -19.04 4.67 -1.01
CA PRO A 67 -17.63 4.29 -1.04
C PRO A 67 -16.99 4.44 -2.44
N PRO A 68 -15.65 4.63 -2.52
CA PRO A 68 -14.70 4.67 -1.42
C PRO A 68 -14.56 6.08 -0.80
N TYR A 69 -14.54 6.12 0.54
CA TYR A 69 -14.30 7.36 1.29
C TYR A 69 -12.87 7.89 1.08
N SER A 70 -12.76 9.20 0.87
CA SER A 70 -11.48 9.91 0.85
C SER A 70 -10.94 10.10 2.28
N ASN A 71 -9.63 10.30 2.42
CA ASN A 71 -9.00 10.42 3.74
C ASN A 71 -9.58 11.59 4.57
N ALA A 72 -9.99 12.69 3.93
CA ALA A 72 -10.64 13.84 4.58
C ALA A 72 -12.07 13.57 5.10
N GLN A 73 -12.70 12.47 4.67
CA GLN A 73 -14.03 12.05 5.14
C GLN A 73 -13.97 11.05 6.31
N ILE A 74 -12.77 10.57 6.65
CA ILE A 74 -12.55 9.59 7.71
C ILE A 74 -12.24 10.33 9.02
N SER A 75 -12.86 9.88 10.10
CA SER A 75 -12.62 10.43 11.44
C SER A 75 -11.17 10.19 11.89
N GLU A 76 -10.53 11.23 12.44
CA GLU A 76 -9.18 11.15 13.00
C GLU A 76 -9.06 10.05 14.08
N THR A 77 -10.09 9.85 14.90
CA THR A 77 -10.16 8.76 15.90
C THR A 77 -10.04 7.38 15.26
N VAL A 78 -10.53 7.20 14.03
CA VAL A 78 -10.45 5.93 13.30
C VAL A 78 -9.07 5.76 12.68
N THR A 79 -8.51 6.82 12.11
CA THR A 79 -7.12 6.86 11.64
C THR A 79 -6.15 6.51 12.77
N HIS A 80 -6.28 7.13 13.94
CA HIS A 80 -5.49 6.85 15.13
C HIS A 80 -5.65 5.39 15.63
N ARG A 81 -6.89 4.89 15.74
CA ARG A 81 -7.14 3.49 16.14
C ARG A 81 -6.54 2.48 15.17
N GLU A 82 -6.54 2.76 13.86
CA GLU A 82 -5.92 1.89 12.87
C GLU A 82 -4.39 2.02 12.85
N ILE A 83 -3.82 3.20 13.10
CA ILE A 83 -2.37 3.39 13.28
C ILE A 83 -1.86 2.46 14.40
N LEU A 84 -2.52 2.48 15.56
CA LEU A 84 -2.19 1.60 16.68
C LEU A 84 -2.41 0.13 16.36
N ARG A 85 -3.45 -0.22 15.60
CA ARG A 85 -3.71 -1.60 15.16
C ARG A 85 -2.61 -2.11 14.23
N ILE A 86 -2.21 -1.34 13.23
CA ILE A 86 -1.11 -1.69 12.32
C ILE A 86 0.17 -1.89 13.11
N TYR A 87 0.53 -0.98 14.02
CA TYR A 87 1.74 -1.13 14.83
C TYR A 87 1.74 -2.41 15.70
N ARG A 88 0.60 -2.77 16.28
CA ARG A 88 0.46 -4.01 17.09
C ARG A 88 0.59 -5.28 16.25
N LEU A 89 0.02 -5.28 15.04
CA LEU A 89 0.03 -6.42 14.12
C LEU A 89 1.25 -6.45 13.19
N ALA A 90 2.09 -5.40 13.21
CA ALA A 90 3.22 -5.23 12.33
C ALA A 90 4.19 -6.42 12.42
N ARG A 91 4.60 -6.90 11.25
CA ARG A 91 5.61 -7.94 11.13
C ARG A 91 6.94 -7.50 11.74
N PRO A 92 7.79 -8.43 12.23
CA PRO A 92 9.10 -8.08 12.80
C PRO A 92 9.96 -7.20 11.88
N GLU A 93 9.89 -7.42 10.56
CA GLU A 93 10.68 -6.68 9.58
C GLU A 93 10.18 -5.24 9.33
N THR A 94 8.88 -4.95 9.54
CA THR A 94 8.29 -3.61 9.35
C THR A 94 8.22 -2.84 10.66
N ARG A 95 7.97 -3.55 11.78
CA ARG A 95 7.91 -3.01 13.14
C ARG A 95 9.15 -2.18 13.49
N VAL A 96 10.33 -2.66 13.13
CA VAL A 96 11.60 -1.97 13.43
C VAL A 96 11.78 -0.65 12.68
N VAL A 97 11.07 -0.47 11.56
CA VAL A 97 10.96 0.82 10.86
C VAL A 97 9.87 1.69 11.49
N TYR A 98 8.77 1.09 11.94
CA TYR A 98 7.72 1.80 12.68
C TYR A 98 8.20 2.29 14.06
N ASP A 99 9.12 1.61 14.73
CA ASP A 99 9.74 2.05 15.98
C ASP A 99 10.48 3.40 15.81
N LEU A 100 11.06 3.66 14.64
CA LEU A 100 11.65 4.97 14.30
C LEU A 100 10.60 6.09 14.18
N GLY A 101 9.35 5.72 13.94
CA GLY A 101 8.23 6.64 13.72
C GLY A 101 7.32 6.85 14.93
N ARG A 102 7.59 6.16 16.03
CA ARG A 102 6.72 6.08 17.21
C ARG A 102 7.00 7.27 18.14
N ASP A 103 5.96 8.03 18.47
CA ASP A 103 5.98 9.07 19.49
C ASP A 103 5.21 8.55 20.72
N THR A 104 5.94 8.33 21.81
CA THR A 104 5.41 7.89 23.11
C THR A 104 5.45 8.98 24.17
N ASP A 105 5.99 10.16 23.84
CA ASP A 105 6.18 11.27 24.79
C ASP A 105 4.93 12.17 24.83
N ARG A 106 4.06 12.05 23.81
CA ARG A 106 2.72 12.62 23.76
C ARG A 106 1.71 11.80 24.55
N VAL A 107 0.66 12.48 25.02
CA VAL A 107 -0.51 11.86 25.71
C VAL A 107 -1.24 10.84 24.82
N GLU A 108 -1.22 11.05 23.51
CA GLU A 108 -1.71 10.09 22.52
C GLU A 108 -0.53 9.43 21.80
N GLU A 109 -0.45 8.10 21.86
CA GLU A 109 0.58 7.32 21.15
C GLU A 109 0.44 7.48 19.64
N GLU A 110 1.40 8.10 18.98
CA GLU A 110 1.38 8.30 17.53
C GLU A 110 2.42 7.45 16.80
N ASN A 111 2.15 7.17 15.52
CA ASN A 111 3.18 6.64 14.62
C ASN A 111 3.11 7.36 13.27
N TRP A 112 4.01 8.32 13.05
CA TRP A 112 3.96 9.15 11.85
C TRP A 112 4.29 8.36 10.58
N VAL A 113 5.09 7.29 10.69
CA VAL A 113 5.45 6.42 9.56
C VAL A 113 4.22 5.67 9.06
N ILE A 114 3.44 5.07 9.96
CA ILE A 114 2.17 4.42 9.62
C ILE A 114 1.15 5.45 9.10
N ARG A 115 1.04 6.62 9.74
CA ARG A 115 0.17 7.72 9.31
C ARG A 115 0.48 8.16 7.86
N TRP A 116 1.77 8.28 7.52
CA TRP A 116 2.25 8.62 6.18
C TRP A 116 1.92 7.52 5.15
N MET A 117 2.18 6.25 5.50
CA MET A 117 1.87 5.09 4.64
C MET A 117 0.37 4.99 4.34
N LEU A 118 -0.49 5.15 5.36
CA LEU A 118 -1.95 5.18 5.20
C LEU A 118 -2.37 6.31 4.24
N TRP A 119 -1.90 7.54 4.46
CA TRP A 119 -2.28 8.68 3.64
C TRP A 119 -1.94 8.46 2.15
N HIS A 120 -0.72 7.99 1.85
CA HIS A 120 -0.31 7.63 0.49
C HIS A 120 -1.20 6.52 -0.10
N VAL A 121 -1.50 5.46 0.67
CA VAL A 121 -2.36 4.34 0.23
C VAL A 121 -3.80 4.80 -0.08
N PHE A 122 -4.35 5.75 0.67
CA PHE A 122 -5.62 6.40 0.34
C PHE A 122 -5.52 7.18 -0.99
N ARG A 123 -4.51 8.06 -1.13
CA ARG A 123 -4.34 8.91 -2.32
C ARG A 123 -4.21 8.10 -3.61
N TYR A 124 -3.35 7.09 -3.63
CA TYR A 124 -3.10 6.28 -4.84
C TYR A 124 -4.31 5.45 -5.30
N ARG A 125 -5.27 5.15 -4.42
CA ARG A 125 -6.53 4.47 -4.81
C ARG A 125 -7.64 5.44 -5.24
N ASP A 126 -7.76 6.62 -4.64
CA ASP A 126 -8.72 7.65 -5.06
C ASP A 126 -8.49 8.05 -6.53
N SER A 127 -7.24 8.34 -6.91
CA SER A 127 -6.85 8.66 -8.29
C SER A 127 -7.26 7.57 -9.30
N ARG A 128 -7.08 6.28 -8.95
CA ARG A 128 -7.45 5.15 -9.82
C ARG A 128 -8.95 4.92 -9.90
N ASN A 129 -9.72 5.23 -8.85
CA ASN A 129 -11.17 5.05 -8.85
C ASN A 129 -11.89 6.16 -9.64
N ARG A 130 -11.45 7.41 -9.47
CA ARG A 130 -11.94 8.56 -10.27
C ARG A 130 -11.77 8.33 -11.77
N ASN A 131 -10.59 7.85 -12.19
CA ASN A 131 -10.29 7.60 -13.61
C ASN A 131 -11.08 6.42 -14.22
N ARG A 132 -11.75 5.59 -13.41
CA ARG A 132 -12.59 4.48 -13.89
C ARG A 132 -14.06 4.89 -14.09
N ARG A 133 -14.53 5.96 -13.42
CA ARG A 133 -15.87 6.54 -13.61
C ARG A 133 -15.97 7.48 -14.83
N HIS A 134 -14.86 7.78 -15.49
CA HIS A 134 -14.78 8.65 -16.68
C HIS A 134 -14.60 7.91 -18.02
N ILE A 135 -14.63 6.57 -18.05
CA ILE A 135 -14.85 5.82 -19.30
C ILE A 135 -16.37 5.77 -19.52
N SER A 136 -16.80 6.39 -20.61
CA SER A 136 -18.17 6.88 -20.86
C SER A 136 -19.27 5.81 -21.01
N PRO A 137 -20.56 6.20 -20.93
CA PRO A 137 -21.67 5.37 -21.38
C PRO A 137 -21.54 5.07 -22.88
N SER A 138 -21.87 3.84 -23.29
CA SER A 138 -21.98 3.51 -24.71
C SER A 138 -23.26 4.12 -25.27
N PRO A 139 -23.22 4.94 -26.34
CA PRO A 139 -24.42 5.29 -27.07
C PRO A 139 -24.97 4.06 -27.80
N GLU A 140 -26.29 3.95 -27.87
CA GLU A 140 -26.97 2.89 -28.62
C GLU A 140 -26.62 2.98 -30.11
N ARG A 141 -26.31 1.82 -30.71
CA ARG A 141 -26.18 1.69 -32.17
C ARG A 141 -27.30 0.78 -32.65
N PRO A 142 -28.24 1.24 -33.50
CA PRO A 142 -29.35 0.41 -33.96
C PRO A 142 -28.85 -0.73 -34.86
N PRO A 143 -29.56 -1.87 -34.89
CA PRO A 143 -29.16 -3.02 -35.70
C PRO A 143 -29.38 -2.76 -37.20
N GLN A 144 -28.35 -3.03 -38.01
CA GLN A 144 -28.44 -3.10 -39.46
C GLN A 144 -28.24 -4.57 -39.90
N PRO A 145 -29.04 -5.08 -40.87
CA PRO A 145 -29.05 -6.48 -41.23
C PRO A 145 -27.88 -6.89 -42.17
N ASN A 146 -27.47 -8.15 -42.06
CA ASN A 146 -26.57 -8.81 -43.03
C ASN A 146 -27.18 -8.82 -44.45
N PRO A 147 -26.31 -8.85 -45.48
CA PRO A 147 -26.25 -10.10 -46.25
C PRO A 147 -24.82 -10.62 -46.49
N SER A 148 -24.77 -11.94 -46.73
CA SER A 148 -23.59 -12.80 -46.91
C SER A 148 -22.67 -12.46 -48.10
N ILE A 149 -21.43 -12.96 -48.08
CA ILE A 149 -20.87 -13.94 -49.05
C ILE A 149 -19.43 -14.40 -48.65
N ALA A 150 -19.08 -15.63 -49.07
CA ALA A 150 -17.83 -16.41 -48.95
C ALA A 150 -16.50 -15.67 -48.64
N ALA A 151 -15.61 -16.12 -47.74
CA ALA A 151 -14.97 -17.43 -47.54
C ALA A 151 -13.69 -17.67 -48.40
N VAL A 152 -12.52 -17.42 -47.78
CA VAL A 152 -11.11 -17.83 -48.13
C VAL A 152 -10.16 -17.28 -47.02
N THR A 153 -8.99 -17.83 -46.62
CA THR A 153 -8.38 -19.19 -46.73
C THR A 153 -7.23 -19.36 -45.71
N SER A 154 -7.15 -20.53 -45.07
CA SER A 154 -5.93 -21.34 -44.81
C SER A 154 -4.76 -20.90 -43.88
N GLY A 155 -4.29 -21.85 -43.03
CA GLY A 155 -2.97 -21.90 -42.36
C GLY A 155 -3.01 -21.62 -40.83
N HIS A 156 -2.87 -22.57 -39.88
CA HIS A 156 -1.76 -23.52 -39.56
C HIS A 156 -0.41 -22.81 -39.24
N ARG A 157 0.39 -23.15 -38.21
CA ARG A 157 0.43 -24.32 -37.29
C ARG A 157 1.44 -24.09 -36.12
N GLY A 158 1.18 -24.60 -34.91
CA GLY A 158 2.18 -24.96 -33.86
C GLY A 158 3.02 -23.82 -33.22
N GLY A 159 3.68 -24.01 -32.06
CA GLY A 159 3.70 -25.15 -31.12
C GLY A 159 4.56 -24.82 -29.88
N SER A 160 4.23 -25.40 -28.72
CA SER A 160 4.84 -25.09 -27.41
C SER A 160 6.27 -25.61 -27.21
N SER A 161 7.04 -24.97 -26.32
CA SER A 161 8.05 -25.64 -25.46
C SER A 161 8.47 -24.77 -24.27
N SER A 162 8.28 -25.29 -23.06
CA SER A 162 8.70 -24.67 -21.80
C SER A 162 10.04 -25.25 -21.33
N GLN A 163 10.93 -24.43 -20.76
CA GLN A 163 12.07 -24.93 -19.98
C GLN A 163 12.30 -24.10 -18.71
N HIS A 164 12.19 -24.76 -17.57
CA HIS A 164 12.85 -24.35 -16.32
C HIS A 164 14.19 -25.10 -16.22
N PRO A 165 15.13 -24.58 -15.41
CA PRO A 165 15.65 -25.46 -14.37
C PRO A 165 15.60 -24.81 -12.99
N ALA A 166 15.28 -25.62 -11.98
CA ALA A 166 15.49 -25.28 -10.59
C ALA A 166 16.89 -25.75 -10.15
N SER A 167 17.55 -24.96 -9.30
CA SER A 167 18.72 -25.41 -8.54
C SER A 167 18.59 -24.91 -7.11
N ALA A 168 18.43 -25.85 -6.18
CA ALA A 168 18.40 -25.56 -4.76
C ALA A 168 19.84 -25.45 -4.22
N SER A 169 20.08 -24.41 -3.42
CA SER A 169 21.32 -24.27 -2.64
C SER A 169 20.94 -23.95 -1.20
N ALA A 170 21.01 -24.97 -0.33
CA ALA A 170 20.77 -24.82 1.10
C ALA A 170 21.96 -24.11 1.77
N ALA A 171 21.95 -22.78 1.75
CA ALA A 171 22.91 -21.96 2.49
C ALA A 171 22.37 -21.65 3.90
N HIS A 172 23.25 -21.74 4.90
CA HIS A 172 22.95 -21.42 6.30
C HIS A 172 22.28 -20.04 6.42
N ARG A 173 21.08 -19.99 7.02
CA ARG A 173 20.42 -18.73 7.38
C ARG A 173 21.10 -18.10 8.59
N GLN A 174 22.27 -17.50 8.36
CA GLN A 174 22.80 -16.49 9.26
C GLN A 174 21.74 -15.39 9.41
N SER A 175 21.26 -15.19 10.63
CA SER A 175 20.12 -14.32 10.91
C SER A 175 20.60 -12.88 11.05
N TYR A 176 20.80 -12.21 9.91
CA TYR A 176 21.14 -10.80 9.89
C TYR A 176 19.98 -9.94 10.40
N TYR A 177 20.28 -9.01 11.30
CA TYR A 177 19.39 -7.92 11.69
C TYR A 177 20.07 -6.57 11.44
N TRP A 178 19.32 -5.61 10.93
CA TRP A 178 19.81 -4.27 10.66
C TRP A 178 19.83 -3.45 11.96
N ASP A 179 20.99 -2.91 12.34
CA ASP A 179 21.10 -2.01 13.49
C ASP A 179 20.95 -0.53 13.02
N PRO A 180 19.80 0.11 13.27
CA PRO A 180 19.55 1.49 12.84
C PRO A 180 20.30 2.55 13.69
N VAL A 181 20.95 2.18 14.79
CA VAL A 181 21.82 3.07 15.57
C VAL A 181 23.23 3.09 14.98
N ARG A 182 23.72 1.93 14.54
CA ARG A 182 25.06 1.77 13.94
C ARG A 182 25.08 1.89 12.42
N ASN A 183 23.92 1.93 11.76
CA ASN A 183 23.77 1.95 10.30
C ASN A 183 24.54 0.81 9.61
N GLN A 184 24.48 -0.38 10.21
CA GLN A 184 25.19 -1.58 9.72
C GLN A 184 24.38 -2.85 9.98
N TRP A 185 24.73 -3.91 9.24
CA TRP A 185 24.20 -5.24 9.47
C TRP A 185 24.92 -5.93 10.63
N CYS A 186 24.15 -6.45 11.58
CA CYS A 186 24.64 -7.23 12.70
C CYS A 186 24.22 -8.70 12.53
N PHE A 187 25.14 -9.60 12.88
CA PHE A 187 24.85 -11.03 13.02
C PHE A 187 24.11 -11.27 14.34
N ARG A 188 23.27 -12.30 14.37
CA ARG A 188 22.63 -12.82 15.58
C ARG A 188 23.45 -13.96 16.17
#